data_AF-A0A6M0RBN0-F1
#
_entry.id   AF-A0A6M0RBN0-F1
#
_cell.length_a   1.000
_cell.length_b   1.000
_cell.length_c   1.000
_cell.angle_alpha   90.00
_cell.angle_beta   90.00
_cell.angle_gamma   90.00
#
_symmetry.space_group_name_H-M   'P 1'
#
loop_
_entity.id
_entity.type
_entity.pdbx_description
1 polymer ?
#
loop_
_entity_poly.entity_id
_entity_poly.type
_entity_poly.pdbx_seq_one_letter_code
_entity_poly.pdbx_strand_id
1 'polypeptide(L)'
;MGDIKGYYYLGKLYPCEIKNKKSVYCDLELKKEKFYIYINEGILEKYKKDIINQSIEKFYKVKAYEILEQRTKYYGNKIGYLPNKITVKSQRTLWGSCSSKKNINYNYRLIMAPINIIDYIVVHELCHLKHMNHSKDFWNMVEGTIVNYKERRKWLKENGSKLFDYKT
;
A
#
# COMPACT_ATOMS: atom_id res chain seq x y z
N MET A 1 0.75 19.48 20.65
CA MET A 1 1.17 18.78 19.41
C MET A 1 0.87 17.31 19.65
N GLY A 2 -0.23 16.77 19.10
CA GLY A 2 -0.71 15.42 19.45
C GLY A 2 0.24 14.32 18.99
N ASP A 3 0.47 13.34 19.85
CA ASP A 3 1.45 12.26 19.71
C ASP A 3 1.32 11.48 18.39
N ILE A 4 2.38 11.44 17.57
CA ILE A 4 2.44 10.50 16.44
C ILE A 4 2.72 9.10 17.02
N LYS A 5 1.65 8.32 17.26
CA LYS A 5 1.72 6.97 17.87
C LYS A 5 2.24 5.85 16.95
N GLY A 6 2.76 6.20 15.78
CA GLY A 6 3.41 5.27 14.85
C GLY A 6 2.66 5.09 13.53
N TYR A 7 3.23 4.29 12.63
CA TYR A 7 2.63 4.00 11.34
C TYR A 7 2.66 2.52 10.99
N TYR A 8 1.61 2.06 10.30
CA TYR A 8 1.51 0.70 9.81
C TYR A 8 2.42 0.46 8.60
N TYR A 9 3.15 -0.65 8.63
CA TYR A 9 3.91 -1.15 7.49
C TYR A 9 3.86 -2.67 7.49
N LEU A 10 3.41 -3.25 6.38
CA LEU A 10 3.21 -4.69 6.21
C LEU A 10 2.41 -5.34 7.37
N GLY A 11 1.40 -4.62 7.88
CA GLY A 11 0.51 -5.10 8.93
C GLY A 11 1.00 -4.88 10.37
N LYS A 12 2.24 -4.42 10.58
CA LYS A 12 2.77 -4.10 11.92
C LYS A 12 2.76 -2.59 12.14
N LEU A 13 2.35 -2.15 13.33
CA LEU A 13 2.45 -0.76 13.76
C LEU A 13 3.87 -0.50 14.26
N TYR A 14 4.55 0.47 13.65
CA TYR A 14 5.90 0.87 14.04
C TYR A 14 5.87 2.24 14.71
N PRO A 15 6.50 2.41 15.88
CA PRO A 15 6.63 3.72 16.50
C PRO A 15 7.38 4.68 15.58
N CYS A 16 7.13 5.98 15.76
CA CYS A 16 7.74 7.02 14.96
C CYS A 16 8.49 8.03 15.85
N GLU A 17 9.63 8.52 15.38
CA GLU A 17 10.43 9.54 16.04
C GLU A 17 10.83 10.63 15.04
N ILE A 18 10.55 11.88 15.38
CA ILE A 18 10.97 13.04 14.57
C ILE A 18 12.33 13.51 15.07
N LYS A 19 13.28 13.70 14.14
CA LYS A 19 14.62 14.22 14.39
C LYS A 19 14.90 15.43 13.50
N ASN A 20 15.57 16.42 14.06
CA ASN A 20 16.05 17.55 13.28
C ASN A 20 17.37 17.20 12.59
N LYS A 21 17.51 17.54 11.31
CA LYS A 21 18.72 17.31 10.52
C LYS A 21 18.87 18.39 9.45
N LYS A 22 19.89 19.25 9.58
CA LYS A 22 20.18 20.37 8.65
C LYS A 22 20.35 19.95 7.18
N SER A 23 20.82 18.74 6.94
CA SER A 23 21.22 18.27 5.60
C SER A 23 20.08 17.69 4.76
N VAL A 24 18.84 17.67 5.27
CA VAL A 24 17.68 17.13 4.54
C VAL A 24 16.56 18.15 4.54
N TYR A 25 15.67 18.08 3.54
CA TYR A 25 14.41 18.83 3.57
C TYR A 25 13.41 18.12 4.49
N CYS A 26 13.01 16.90 4.11
CA CYS A 26 12.34 15.93 4.98
C CYS A 26 12.56 14.53 4.39
N ASP A 27 12.94 13.57 5.23
CA ASP A 27 13.19 12.19 4.82
C ASP A 27 12.61 11.19 5.82
N LEU A 28 12.22 10.01 5.35
CA LEU A 28 11.61 8.96 6.17
C LEU A 28 12.37 7.64 5.99
N GLU A 29 12.82 7.09 7.11
CA GLU A 29 13.54 5.81 7.14
C GLU A 29 12.88 4.84 8.12
N LEU A 30 12.79 3.56 7.76
CA LEU A 30 12.44 2.48 8.68
C LEU A 30 13.72 1.75 9.11
N LYS A 31 14.10 1.85 10.38
CA LYS A 31 15.31 1.21 10.94
C LYS A 31 15.00 0.53 12.27
N LYS A 32 15.46 -0.71 12.45
CA LYS A 32 15.35 -1.46 13.73
C LYS A 32 13.94 -1.36 14.35
N GLU A 33 12.92 -1.59 13.55
CA GLU A 33 11.51 -1.51 13.95
C GLU A 33 11.01 -0.13 14.44
N LYS A 34 11.57 0.95 13.91
CA LYS A 34 11.07 2.30 14.18
C LYS A 34 11.16 3.17 12.92
N PHE A 35 10.16 4.01 12.70
CA PHE A 35 10.22 5.07 11.70
C PHE A 35 10.97 6.29 12.25
N TYR A 36 11.90 6.81 11.47
CA TYR A 36 12.60 8.06 11.74
C TYR A 36 12.21 9.08 10.66
N ILE A 37 11.61 10.18 11.09
CA ILE A 37 11.35 11.35 10.25
C ILE A 37 12.47 12.35 10.50
N TYR A 38 13.32 12.57 9.51
CA TYR A 38 14.34 13.61 9.58
C TYR A 38 13.82 14.86 8.90
N ILE A 39 13.70 15.97 9.63
CA ILE A 39 13.21 17.25 9.09
C ILE A 39 14.26 18.35 9.24
N ASN A 40 14.33 19.27 8.27
CA ASN A 40 15.18 20.44 8.40
C ASN A 40 14.75 21.29 9.61
N GLU A 41 15.71 21.71 10.44
CA GLU A 41 15.44 22.59 11.58
C GLU A 41 14.98 23.99 11.18
N GLY A 42 15.35 24.46 9.97
CA GLY A 42 14.95 25.76 9.45
C GLY A 42 13.51 25.81 8.93
N ILE A 43 12.79 24.69 8.91
CA ILE A 43 11.38 24.67 8.51
C ILE A 43 10.53 25.28 9.62
N LEU A 44 9.77 26.32 9.25
CA LEU A 44 8.81 26.96 10.14
C LEU A 44 7.76 25.96 10.64
N GLU A 45 7.42 26.05 11.92
CA GLU A 45 6.53 25.10 12.60
C GLU A 45 5.19 24.89 11.88
N LYS A 46 4.61 25.98 11.35
CA LYS A 46 3.35 25.94 10.58
C LYS A 46 3.38 25.05 9.34
N TYR A 47 4.55 24.76 8.77
CA TYR A 47 4.71 23.92 7.58
C TYR A 47 5.16 22.49 7.89
N LYS A 48 5.63 22.21 9.12
CA LYS A 48 6.21 20.89 9.46
C LYS A 48 5.22 19.76 9.23
N LYS A 49 3.96 19.91 9.67
CA LYS A 49 2.93 18.87 9.55
C LYS A 49 2.71 18.45 8.09
N ASP A 50 2.56 19.41 7.19
CA ASP A 50 2.29 19.13 5.78
C ASP A 50 3.49 18.50 5.08
N ILE A 51 4.69 19.00 5.37
CA ILE A 51 5.95 18.46 4.83
C ILE A 51 6.16 17.01 5.29
N ILE A 52 5.89 16.72 6.56
CA ILE A 52 5.94 15.36 7.12
C ILE A 52 4.92 14.46 6.40
N ASN A 53 3.67 14.89 6.30
CA ASN A 53 2.60 14.12 5.65
C ASN A 53 2.88 13.81 4.18
N GLN A 54 3.50 14.76 3.46
CA GLN A 54 3.93 14.56 2.07
C GLN A 54 5.09 13.55 1.98
N SER A 55 6.03 13.62 2.90
CA SER A 55 7.21 12.75 2.92
C SER A 55 6.84 11.30 3.27
N ILE A 56 5.92 11.12 4.22
CA ILE A 56 5.35 9.80 4.55
C ILE A 56 4.62 9.21 3.34
N GLU A 57 3.77 10.01 2.68
CA GLU A 57 3.06 9.52 1.49
C GLU A 57 4.03 9.16 0.36
N LYS A 58 5.09 9.95 0.15
CA LYS A 58 6.13 9.65 -0.84
C LYS A 58 6.82 8.34 -0.51
N PHE A 59 7.25 8.13 0.73
CA PHE A 59 7.85 6.88 1.19
C PHE A 59 6.91 5.69 0.92
N TYR A 60 5.64 5.80 1.29
CA TYR A 60 4.69 4.71 1.08
C TYR A 60 4.41 4.43 -0.38
N LYS A 61 4.38 5.44 -1.26
CA LYS A 61 4.25 5.20 -2.70
C LYS A 61 5.42 4.40 -3.25
N VAL A 62 6.65 4.73 -2.85
CA VAL A 62 7.85 3.99 -3.25
C VAL A 62 7.79 2.56 -2.73
N LYS A 63 7.57 2.35 -1.43
CA LYS A 63 7.51 1.01 -0.84
C LYS A 63 6.34 0.16 -1.34
N ALA A 64 5.18 0.78 -1.57
CA ALA A 64 4.05 0.11 -2.19
C ALA A 64 4.41 -0.35 -3.60
N TYR A 65 5.05 0.51 -4.42
CA TYR A 65 5.43 0.13 -5.77
C TYR A 65 6.41 -1.05 -5.79
N GLU A 66 7.48 -0.99 -4.99
CA GLU A 66 8.46 -2.07 -4.86
C GLU A 66 7.79 -3.43 -4.55
N ILE A 67 6.96 -3.46 -3.49
CA ILE A 67 6.28 -4.69 -3.07
C ILE A 67 5.23 -5.13 -4.10
N LEU A 68 4.36 -4.23 -4.52
CA LEU A 68 3.26 -4.57 -5.44
C LEU A 68 3.81 -5.07 -6.78
N GLU A 69 4.85 -4.44 -7.32
CA GLU A 69 5.49 -4.92 -8.55
C GLU A 69 6.04 -6.34 -8.37
N GLN A 70 6.75 -6.61 -7.27
CA GLN A 70 7.28 -7.94 -6.96
C GLN A 70 6.16 -8.97 -6.84
N ARG A 71 5.11 -8.68 -6.07
CA ARG A 71 3.98 -9.60 -5.86
C ARG A 71 3.19 -9.82 -7.15
N THR A 72 2.96 -8.78 -7.96
CA THR A 72 2.28 -8.91 -9.26
C THR A 72 3.08 -9.78 -10.22
N LYS A 73 4.42 -9.64 -10.27
CA LYS A 73 5.26 -10.54 -11.07
C LYS A 73 5.16 -12.00 -10.59
N TYR A 74 5.25 -12.23 -9.27
CA TYR A 74 5.15 -13.56 -8.68
C TYR A 74 3.82 -14.26 -9.02
N TYR A 75 2.68 -13.62 -8.71
CA TYR A 75 1.37 -14.21 -8.98
C TYR A 75 1.01 -14.20 -10.47
N GLY A 76 1.44 -13.18 -11.22
CA GLY A 76 1.21 -13.10 -12.66
C GLY A 76 1.88 -14.26 -13.39
N ASN A 77 3.10 -14.63 -13.01
CA ASN A 77 3.79 -15.80 -13.54
C ASN A 77 3.09 -17.11 -13.14
N LYS A 78 2.58 -17.21 -11.91
CA LYS A 78 1.82 -18.39 -11.45
C LYS A 78 0.53 -18.60 -12.23
N ILE A 79 -0.15 -17.51 -12.57
CA ILE A 79 -1.46 -17.52 -13.26
C ILE A 79 -1.29 -17.57 -14.78
N GLY A 80 -0.17 -17.07 -15.32
CA GLY A 80 0.10 -16.98 -16.76
C GLY A 80 -0.36 -15.67 -17.41
N TYR A 81 -0.65 -14.63 -16.62
CA TYR A 81 -1.03 -13.30 -17.13
C TYR A 81 -0.27 -12.19 -16.40
N LEU A 82 0.28 -11.25 -17.18
CA LEU A 82 0.91 -10.03 -16.67
C LEU A 82 0.17 -8.80 -17.17
N PRO A 83 0.03 -7.74 -16.34
CA PRO A 83 -0.53 -6.48 -16.79
C PRO A 83 0.45 -5.75 -17.71
N ASN A 84 -0.08 -4.90 -18.58
CA ASN A 84 0.70 -4.01 -19.44
C ASN A 84 1.44 -2.95 -18.62
N LYS A 85 0.82 -2.47 -17.54
CA LYS A 85 1.39 -1.45 -16.65
C LYS A 85 0.85 -1.60 -15.24
N ILE A 86 1.71 -1.35 -14.26
CA ILE A 86 1.35 -1.17 -12.85
C ILE A 86 1.53 0.31 -12.50
N THR A 87 0.57 0.89 -11.80
CA THR A 87 0.69 2.25 -11.25
C THR A 87 0.20 2.29 -9.81
N VAL A 88 0.92 3.02 -8.95
CA VAL A 88 0.52 3.25 -7.56
C VAL A 88 -0.11 4.64 -7.42
N LYS A 89 -1.30 4.70 -6.84
CA LYS A 89 -2.14 5.91 -6.75
C LYS A 89 -2.62 6.19 -5.33
N SER A 90 -3.07 7.42 -5.09
CA SER A 90 -3.79 7.83 -3.87
C SER A 90 -5.29 7.84 -4.15
N GLN A 91 -5.88 6.67 -4.40
CA GLN A 91 -7.33 6.58 -4.57
C GLN A 91 -8.03 6.77 -3.23
N ARG A 92 -9.25 7.34 -3.25
CA ARG A 92 -10.02 7.63 -2.03
C ARG A 92 -10.74 6.40 -1.47
N THR A 93 -11.16 5.47 -2.33
CA THR A 93 -12.08 4.39 -1.95
C THR A 93 -11.67 3.00 -2.45
N LEU A 94 -10.78 2.93 -3.45
CA LEU A 94 -10.40 1.68 -4.09
C LEU A 94 -9.03 1.21 -3.62
N TRP A 95 -8.90 -0.11 -3.47
CA TRP A 95 -7.63 -0.79 -3.21
C TRP A 95 -6.84 -1.09 -4.47
N GLY A 96 -7.56 -1.42 -5.55
CA GLY A 96 -7.02 -1.64 -6.87
C GLY A 96 -8.07 -1.44 -7.95
N SER A 97 -7.63 -1.46 -9.20
CA SER A 97 -8.50 -1.49 -10.38
C SER A 97 -7.73 -2.03 -11.58
N CYS A 98 -8.38 -2.82 -12.43
CA CYS A 98 -7.86 -3.22 -13.73
C CYS A 98 -8.70 -2.61 -14.85
N SER A 99 -8.04 -2.00 -15.84
CA SER A 99 -8.71 -1.46 -17.03
C SER A 99 -8.81 -2.50 -18.16
N SER A 100 -9.70 -2.29 -19.12
CA SER A 100 -9.82 -3.14 -20.33
C SER A 100 -8.53 -3.20 -21.16
N LYS A 101 -7.66 -2.18 -21.04
CA LYS A 101 -6.31 -2.14 -21.61
C LYS A 101 -5.28 -2.96 -20.81
N LYS A 102 -5.72 -3.80 -19.85
CA LYS A 102 -4.87 -4.64 -19.00
C LYS A 102 -3.83 -3.85 -18.18
N ASN A 103 -4.16 -2.62 -17.80
CA ASN A 103 -3.37 -1.83 -16.85
C ASN A 103 -3.98 -1.95 -15.46
N ILE A 104 -3.14 -2.16 -14.45
CA ILE A 104 -3.55 -2.25 -13.05
C ILE A 104 -3.10 -0.99 -12.29
N ASN A 105 -4.02 -0.40 -11.55
CA ASN A 105 -3.71 0.58 -10.53
C ASN A 105 -3.86 -0.05 -9.15
N TYR A 106 -2.97 0.27 -8.24
CA TYR A 106 -3.05 -0.09 -6.83
C TYR A 106 -3.06 1.17 -5.96
N ASN A 107 -3.66 1.07 -4.78
CA ASN A 107 -3.58 2.12 -3.76
C ASN A 107 -2.29 1.96 -2.95
N TYR A 108 -1.52 3.05 -2.77
CA TYR A 108 -0.29 2.98 -1.99
C TYR A 108 -0.52 2.52 -0.55
N ARG A 109 -1.71 2.80 0.01
CA ARG A 109 -2.08 2.44 1.38
C ARG A 109 -2.08 0.93 1.62
N LEU A 110 -2.08 0.11 0.55
CA LEU A 110 -1.91 -1.34 0.67
C LEU A 110 -0.63 -1.72 1.42
N ILE A 111 0.42 -0.92 1.34
CA ILE A 111 1.69 -1.20 2.03
C ILE A 111 1.55 -1.22 3.56
N MET A 112 0.46 -0.68 4.09
CA MET A 112 0.14 -0.71 5.52
C MET A 112 -0.53 -2.02 5.93
N ALA A 113 -1.14 -2.73 4.98
CA ALA A 113 -1.81 -4.00 5.24
C ALA A 113 -0.80 -5.15 5.38
N PRO A 114 -1.16 -6.24 6.09
CA PRO A 114 -0.37 -7.46 6.11
C PRO A 114 -0.10 -8.01 4.70
N ILE A 115 1.05 -8.63 4.49
CA ILE A 115 1.47 -9.10 3.15
C ILE A 115 0.49 -10.08 2.50
N ASN A 116 -0.16 -10.93 3.30
CA ASN A 116 -1.17 -11.87 2.80
C ASN A 116 -2.43 -11.14 2.27
N ILE A 117 -2.74 -9.95 2.77
CA ILE A 117 -3.83 -9.10 2.28
C ILE A 117 -3.43 -8.39 0.99
N ILE A 118 -2.19 -7.89 0.92
CA ILE A 118 -1.62 -7.32 -0.31
C ILE A 118 -1.69 -8.35 -1.44
N ASP A 119 -1.27 -9.59 -1.17
CA ASP A 119 -1.32 -10.70 -2.12
C ASP A 119 -2.73 -10.96 -2.65
N TYR A 120 -3.73 -10.91 -1.78
CA TYR A 120 -5.12 -11.11 -2.20
C TYR A 120 -5.57 -10.01 -3.17
N ILE A 121 -5.26 -8.74 -2.91
CA ILE A 121 -5.58 -7.66 -3.84
C ILE A 121 -4.80 -7.81 -5.15
N VAL A 122 -3.52 -8.19 -5.08
CA VAL A 122 -2.73 -8.45 -6.29
C VAL A 122 -3.36 -9.54 -7.15
N VAL A 123 -3.73 -10.68 -6.56
CA VAL A 123 -4.40 -11.78 -7.26
C VAL A 123 -5.77 -11.34 -7.80
N HIS A 124 -6.53 -10.58 -7.03
CA HIS A 124 -7.83 -10.03 -7.45
C HIS A 124 -7.70 -9.20 -8.74
N GLU A 125 -6.76 -8.25 -8.76
CA GLU A 125 -6.55 -7.40 -9.94
C GLU A 125 -5.97 -8.19 -11.12
N LEU A 126 -5.12 -9.20 -10.87
CA LEU A 126 -4.61 -10.09 -11.92
C LEU A 126 -5.72 -10.94 -12.56
N CYS A 127 -6.68 -11.43 -11.77
CA CYS A 127 -7.81 -12.19 -12.29
C CYS A 127 -8.68 -11.34 -13.23
N HIS A 128 -8.73 -10.01 -13.00
CA HIS A 128 -9.40 -9.10 -13.92
C HIS A 128 -8.77 -9.02 -15.31
N LEU A 129 -7.51 -9.44 -15.51
CA LEU A 129 -6.91 -9.52 -16.84
C LEU A 129 -7.61 -10.55 -17.74
N LYS A 130 -8.31 -11.52 -17.15
CA LYS A 130 -9.08 -12.55 -17.85
C LYS A 130 -10.59 -12.36 -17.68
N HIS A 131 -11.06 -11.98 -16.49
CA HIS A 131 -12.47 -11.83 -16.16
C HIS A 131 -12.77 -10.42 -15.64
N MET A 132 -13.31 -9.56 -16.51
CA MET A 132 -13.58 -8.15 -16.18
C MET A 132 -14.72 -7.93 -15.18
N ASN A 133 -15.43 -8.99 -14.79
CA ASN A 133 -16.51 -8.96 -13.79
C ASN A 133 -16.26 -10.00 -12.70
N HIS A 134 -16.94 -9.87 -11.56
CA HIS A 134 -16.85 -10.80 -10.43
C HIS A 134 -17.77 -12.03 -10.60
N SER A 135 -17.75 -12.63 -11.79
CA SER A 135 -18.49 -13.86 -12.11
C SER A 135 -17.98 -15.08 -11.34
N LYS A 136 -18.68 -16.21 -11.47
CA LYS A 136 -18.26 -17.49 -10.89
C LYS A 136 -16.84 -17.86 -11.34
N ASP A 137 -16.52 -17.69 -12.62
CA ASP A 137 -15.20 -18.00 -13.17
C ASP A 137 -14.10 -17.12 -12.59
N PHE A 138 -14.39 -15.82 -12.37
CA PHE A 138 -13.46 -14.93 -11.66
C PHE A 138 -13.13 -15.47 -10.26
N TRP A 139 -14.14 -15.84 -9.48
CA TRP A 139 -13.92 -16.34 -8.12
C TRP A 139 -13.24 -17.71 -8.09
N ASN A 140 -13.56 -18.59 -9.03
CA ASN A 140 -12.86 -19.86 -9.20
C ASN A 140 -11.36 -19.64 -9.47
N MET A 141 -11.02 -18.66 -10.31
CA MET A 141 -9.63 -18.30 -10.61
C MET A 141 -8.90 -17.72 -9.41
N VAL A 142 -9.58 -16.86 -8.62
CA VAL A 142 -9.03 -16.34 -7.35
C VAL A 142 -8.75 -17.48 -6.37
N GLU A 143 -9.74 -18.35 -6.14
CA GLU A 143 -9.65 -19.48 -5.21
C GLU A 143 -8.57 -20.50 -5.62
N GLY A 144 -8.44 -20.79 -6.92
CA GLY A 144 -7.39 -21.65 -7.45
C GLY A 144 -5.98 -21.05 -7.35
N THR A 145 -5.86 -19.72 -7.23
CA THR A 145 -4.56 -19.05 -7.14
C THR A 145 -4.10 -18.88 -5.69
N ILE A 146 -5.02 -18.48 -4.81
CA ILE A 146 -4.71 -18.06 -3.44
C ILE A 146 -5.67 -18.67 -2.42
N VAL A 147 -5.09 -19.39 -1.46
CA VAL A 147 -5.86 -20.01 -0.37
C VAL A 147 -6.43 -18.97 0.58
N ASN A 148 -7.59 -19.29 1.15
CA ASN A 148 -8.30 -18.48 2.15
C ASN A 148 -8.62 -17.04 1.69
N TYR A 149 -8.92 -16.84 0.40
CA TYR A 149 -9.26 -15.51 -0.12
C TYR A 149 -10.46 -14.87 0.61
N LYS A 150 -11.41 -15.69 1.09
CA LYS A 150 -12.59 -15.25 1.85
C LYS A 150 -12.21 -14.57 3.17
N GLU A 151 -11.25 -15.14 3.91
CA GLU A 151 -10.74 -14.56 5.16
C GLU A 151 -10.01 -13.24 4.89
N ARG A 152 -9.18 -13.20 3.84
CA ARG A 152 -8.45 -11.99 3.43
C ARG A 152 -9.40 -10.87 3.00
N ARG A 153 -10.47 -11.22 2.28
CA ARG A 153 -11.55 -10.29 1.91
C ARG A 153 -12.31 -9.78 3.14
N LYS A 154 -12.60 -10.66 4.11
CA LYS A 154 -13.23 -10.29 5.39
C LYS A 154 -12.35 -9.29 6.15
N TRP A 155 -11.05 -9.57 6.27
CA TRP A 155 -10.10 -8.66 6.91
C TRP A 155 -10.12 -7.26 6.29
N LEU A 156 -10.13 -7.16 4.96
CA LEU A 156 -10.20 -5.86 4.27
C LEU A 156 -11.49 -5.09 4.56
N LYS A 157 -12.62 -5.79 4.68
CA LYS A 157 -13.90 -5.17 5.04
C LYS A 157 -13.86 -4.59 6.46
N GLU A 158 -13.20 -5.29 7.38
CA GLU A 158 -13.17 -4.92 8.81
C GLU A 158 -12.07 -3.90 9.14
N ASN A 159 -10.95 -3.93 8.43
CA ASN A 159 -9.75 -3.14 8.77
C ASN A 159 -9.37 -2.11 7.70
N GLY A 160 -9.92 -2.21 6.49
CA GLY A 160 -9.51 -1.39 5.36
C GLY A 160 -9.73 0.11 5.58
N SER A 161 -10.85 0.50 6.20
CA SER A 161 -11.15 1.92 6.48
C SER A 161 -10.06 2.59 7.32
N LYS A 162 -9.56 1.91 8.34
CA LYS A 162 -8.49 2.41 9.23
C LYS A 162 -7.21 2.78 8.48
N LEU A 163 -6.91 2.09 7.38
CA LEU A 163 -5.74 2.37 6.56
C LEU A 163 -5.92 3.63 5.70
N PHE A 164 -7.16 4.04 5.40
CA PHE A 164 -7.43 5.33 4.75
C PHE A 164 -7.26 6.51 5.69
N ASP A 165 -7.56 6.30 6.97
CA ASP A 165 -7.53 7.31 8.02
C ASP A 165 -6.17 7.40 8.75
N TYR A 166 -5.11 6.77 8.25
CA TYR A 166 -3.81 6.68 8.95
C TYR A 166 -3.11 8.03 9.29
N LYS A 167 -3.63 9.16 8.80
CA LYS A 167 -3.10 10.51 9.04
C LYS A 167 -3.87 11.30 10.12
N THR A 168 -4.95 10.75 10.68
CA THR A 168 -5.67 11.32 11.84
C THR A 168 -4.99 10.91 13.14
#